data_AF-B8RJ58-F1
#
_entry.id   AF-B8RJ58-F1
#
_cell.length_a   1.000
_cell.length_b   1.000
_cell.length_c   1.000
_cell.angle_alpha   90.00
_cell.angle_beta   90.00
_cell.angle_gamma   90.00
#
_symmetry.space_group_name_H-M   'P 1'
#
loop_
_entity.id
_entity.type
_entity.pdbx_description
1 polymer ?
#
loop_
_entity_poly.entity_id
_entity_poly.type
_entity_poly.pdbx_seq_one_letter_code
_entity_poly.pdbx_strand_id
1 'polypeptide(L)'
;DGHALIDLLQRVDESPPEVGQKVLCRHPFQESKRAYVIPTHVEALYKVYWADGRVTQAMPSLDEVRERVQNSLKTLRQDHKRTLNPTPYKVAVSDNLYNFIHDLWLQNAPIGELS
;
A
#
# COMPACT_ATOMS: atom_id res chain seq x y z
N ASP A 1 0.01 -1.18 -19.20
CA ASP A 1 -0.50 0.21 -19.11
C ASP A 1 0.18 1.09 -18.06
N GLY A 2 1.16 0.60 -17.27
CA GLY A 2 1.98 1.48 -16.40
C GLY A 2 1.22 2.22 -15.29
N HIS A 3 -0.07 1.91 -15.09
CA HIS A 3 -0.91 2.58 -14.12
C HIS A 3 -0.75 2.00 -12.71
N ALA A 4 -0.82 2.87 -11.71
CA ALA A 4 -0.89 2.46 -10.32
C ALA A 4 -2.14 1.58 -10.11
N LEU A 5 -1.94 0.36 -9.61
CA LEU A 5 -2.98 -0.66 -9.50
C LEU A 5 -3.52 -0.82 -8.08
N ILE A 6 -2.60 -0.86 -7.12
CA ILE A 6 -2.87 -1.15 -5.71
C ILE A 6 -1.69 -0.70 -4.87
N ASP A 7 -1.98 -0.15 -3.69
CA ASP A 7 -0.97 0.05 -2.65
C ASP A 7 -0.98 -1.16 -1.72
N LEU A 8 0.21 -1.70 -1.46
CA LEU A 8 0.41 -2.84 -0.56
C LEU A 8 1.11 -2.38 0.71
N LEU A 9 0.45 -2.59 1.84
CA LEU A 9 1.05 -2.43 3.16
C LEU A 9 1.70 -3.74 3.58
N GLN A 10 2.93 -3.63 4.06
CA GLN A 10 3.73 -4.72 4.61
C GLN A 10 4.25 -4.32 5.97
N ARG A 11 4.60 -5.31 6.79
CA ARG A 11 5.41 -5.06 7.98
C ARG A 11 6.83 -4.68 7.59
N VAL A 12 7.51 -4.03 8.52
CA VAL A 12 8.88 -3.51 8.34
C VAL A 12 9.92 -4.61 8.11
N ASP A 13 9.65 -5.83 8.56
CA ASP A 13 10.52 -6.99 8.48
C ASP A 13 10.27 -7.84 7.22
N GLU A 14 9.27 -7.50 6.41
CA GLU A 14 8.97 -8.21 5.17
C GLU A 14 9.84 -7.72 4.00
N SER A 15 10.27 -8.66 3.17
CA SER A 15 10.89 -8.33 1.89
C SER A 15 9.87 -7.62 0.97
N PRO A 16 10.29 -6.58 0.23
CA PRO A 16 9.45 -5.96 -0.78
C PRO A 16 9.03 -6.98 -1.85
N PRO A 17 7.90 -6.77 -2.54
CA PRO A 17 7.45 -7.68 -3.58
C PRO A 17 8.33 -7.53 -4.82
N GLU A 18 8.52 -8.62 -5.57
CA GLU A 18 9.37 -8.63 -6.75
C GLU A 18 8.56 -8.45 -8.05
N VAL A 19 9.13 -7.70 -8.99
CA VAL A 19 8.55 -7.53 -10.33
C VAL A 19 8.47 -8.88 -11.04
N GLY A 20 7.33 -9.15 -11.67
CA GLY A 20 7.08 -10.41 -12.37
C GLY A 20 6.75 -11.60 -11.46
N GLN A 21 6.84 -11.44 -10.14
CA GLN A 21 6.45 -12.47 -9.19
C GLN A 21 5.03 -12.27 -8.67
N LYS A 22 4.38 -13.38 -8.33
CA LYS A 22 3.00 -13.36 -7.84
C LYS A 22 2.98 -12.99 -6.36
N VAL A 23 2.17 -11.99 -6.02
CA VAL A 23 2.00 -11.45 -4.66
C VAL A 23 0.54 -11.61 -4.25
N LEU A 24 0.29 -12.14 -3.05
CA LEU A 24 -1.06 -12.20 -2.48
C LEU A 24 -1.40 -10.89 -1.78
N CYS A 25 -2.40 -10.17 -2.30
CA CYS A 25 -2.91 -8.94 -1.72
C CYS A 25 -4.27 -9.22 -1.06
N ARG A 26 -4.42 -8.89 0.22
CA ARG A 26 -5.63 -9.14 1.01
C ARG A 26 -6.27 -7.84 1.46
N HIS A 27 -7.60 -7.80 1.52
CA HIS A 27 -8.30 -6.73 2.23
C HIS A 27 -8.10 -6.93 3.75
N PRO A 28 -7.81 -5.87 4.53
CA PRO A 28 -7.48 -6.01 5.95
C PRO A 28 -8.63 -6.58 6.81
N PHE A 29 -9.88 -6.41 6.40
CA PHE A 29 -11.07 -6.81 7.20
C PHE A 29 -12.05 -7.75 6.50
N GLN A 30 -11.89 -8.00 5.19
CA GLN A 30 -12.88 -8.74 4.41
C GLN A 30 -12.18 -9.95 3.81
N GLU A 31 -12.27 -11.09 4.48
CA GLU A 31 -11.47 -12.28 4.18
C GLU A 31 -11.65 -12.80 2.75
N SER A 32 -12.88 -12.67 2.23
CA SER A 32 -13.23 -13.07 0.86
C SER A 32 -12.62 -12.15 -0.20
N LYS A 33 -12.22 -10.92 0.16
CA LYS A 33 -11.58 -9.96 -0.75
C LYS A 33 -10.07 -10.14 -0.74
N ARG A 34 -9.59 -11.00 -1.64
CA ARG A 34 -8.17 -11.24 -1.87
C ARG A 34 -7.90 -11.48 -3.35
N ALA A 35 -6.71 -11.11 -3.80
CA ALA A 35 -6.32 -11.29 -5.19
C ALA A 35 -4.81 -11.53 -5.31
N TYR A 36 -4.43 -12.30 -6.32
CA TYR A 36 -3.05 -12.37 -6.76
C TYR A 36 -2.75 -11.24 -7.74
N VAL A 37 -1.63 -10.55 -7.51
CA VAL A 37 -1.13 -9.48 -8.37
C VAL A 37 0.27 -9.87 -8.85
N ILE A 38 0.54 -9.63 -10.13
CA ILE A 38 1.89 -9.74 -10.70
C ILE A 38 2.30 -8.32 -11.08
N PRO A 39 3.15 -7.65 -10.29
CA PRO A 39 3.50 -6.26 -10.54
C PRO A 39 4.49 -6.16 -11.70
N THR A 40 4.27 -5.20 -12.59
CA THR A 40 5.26 -4.81 -13.62
C THR A 40 6.26 -3.79 -13.10
N HIS A 41 5.94 -3.13 -11.98
CA HIS A 41 6.77 -2.16 -11.28
C HIS A 41 6.37 -2.17 -9.81
N VAL A 42 7.35 -1.98 -8.93
CA VAL A 42 7.18 -1.88 -7.48
C VAL A 42 7.91 -0.63 -7.01
N GLU A 43 7.21 0.25 -6.29
CA GLU A 43 7.77 1.50 -5.76
C GLU A 43 7.59 1.54 -4.24
N ALA A 44 8.69 1.79 -3.52
CA ALA A 44 8.65 2.08 -2.09
C ALA A 44 8.17 3.52 -1.86
N LEU A 45 6.97 3.67 -1.29
CA LEU A 45 6.33 4.98 -1.10
C LEU A 45 6.95 5.79 0.06
N TYR A 46 7.37 5.11 1.13
CA TYR A 46 8.03 5.75 2.27
C TYR A 46 9.54 5.89 2.02
N LYS A 47 10.06 7.11 2.23
CA LYS A 47 11.49 7.43 2.13
C LYS A 47 11.98 8.07 3.43
N VAL A 48 13.14 7.66 3.92
CA VAL A 48 13.73 8.19 5.16
C VAL A 48 14.48 9.48 4.87
N TYR A 49 13.93 10.63 5.27
CA TYR A 49 14.58 11.95 5.16
C TYR A 49 15.39 12.35 6.40
N TRP A 50 15.11 11.73 7.55
CA TRP A 50 15.75 12.03 8.82
C TRP A 50 16.05 10.73 9.58
N ALA A 51 17.31 10.54 9.98
CA ALA A 51 17.75 9.44 10.83
C ALA A 51 18.96 9.89 11.66
N ASP A 52 19.10 9.35 12.86
CA ASP A 52 20.27 9.57 13.73
C ASP A 52 20.61 11.06 13.95
N GLY A 53 19.56 11.88 14.09
CA GLY A 53 19.66 13.32 14.33
C GLY A 53 20.12 14.15 13.13
N ARG A 54 20.10 13.59 11.92
CA ARG A 54 20.58 14.24 10.70
C ARG A 54 19.63 14.04 9.52
N VAL A 55 19.70 14.96 8.56
CA VAL A 55 19.05 14.81 7.25
C VAL A 55 19.84 13.78 6.43
N THR A 56 19.17 12.75 5.93
CA THR A 56 19.79 11.61 5.22
C THR A 56 19.77 11.75 3.70
N GLN A 57 18.94 12.65 3.17
CA GLN A 57 18.78 12.87 1.73
C GLN A 57 18.39 14.32 1.45
N ALA A 58 18.80 14.82 0.28
CA ALA A 58 18.52 16.20 -0.13
C ALA A 58 17.01 16.46 -0.20
N MET A 59 16.58 17.62 0.30
CA MET A 59 15.19 18.04 0.18
C MET A 59 14.91 18.42 -1.28
N PRO A 60 13.81 17.93 -1.88
CA PRO A 60 13.47 18.29 -3.24
C PRO A 60 13.08 19.78 -3.32
N SER A 61 13.49 20.42 -4.40
CA SER A 61 13.05 21.76 -4.79
C SER A 61 11.56 21.78 -5.14
N LEU A 62 10.98 22.98 -5.18
CA LEU A 62 9.57 23.15 -5.56
C LEU A 62 9.27 22.70 -6.99
N ASP A 63 10.22 22.89 -7.91
CA ASP A 63 10.05 22.46 -9.31
C ASP A 63 10.10 20.94 -9.43
N GLU A 64 11.00 20.26 -8.72
CA GLU A 64 11.04 18.78 -8.64
C GLU A 64 9.77 18.22 -8.01
N VAL A 65 9.25 18.85 -6.95
CA VAL A 65 7.98 18.45 -6.33
C VAL A 65 6.82 18.62 -7.31
N ARG A 66 6.75 19.73 -8.03
CA ARG A 66 5.72 20.00 -9.04
C ARG A 66 5.77 18.96 -10.17
N GLU A 67 6.96 18.70 -10.71
CA GLU A 67 7.15 17.72 -11.77
C GLU A 67 6.74 16.32 -11.32
N ARG A 68 7.16 15.92 -10.11
CA ARG A 68 6.78 14.63 -9.52
C ARG A 68 5.27 14.46 -9.45
N VAL A 69 4.55 15.46 -8.92
CA VAL A 69 3.07 15.41 -8.81
C VAL A 69 2.43 15.29 -10.20
N GLN A 70 2.88 16.08 -11.17
CA GLN A 70 2.37 16.00 -12.55
C GLN A 70 2.60 14.62 -13.16
N ASN A 71 3.76 14.01 -12.92
CA ASN A 71 4.06 12.67 -13.43
C ASN A 71 3.26 11.58 -12.72
N SER A 72 3.11 11.63 -11.39
CA SER A 72 2.28 10.68 -10.63
C SER A 72 0.79 10.74 -11.04
N LEU A 73 0.25 11.92 -11.34
CA LEU A 73 -1.14 12.04 -11.82
C LEU A 73 -1.37 11.42 -13.20
N LYS A 74 -0.33 11.32 -14.03
CA LYS A 74 -0.40 10.63 -15.34
C LYS A 74 -0.47 9.11 -15.18
N THR A 75 0.12 8.55 -14.11
CA THR A 75 0.09 7.11 -13.86
C THR A 75 -1.22 6.65 -13.21
N LEU A 76 -2.02 7.55 -12.62
CA LEU A 76 -3.34 7.18 -12.09
C LEU A 76 -4.37 6.96 -13.21
N ARG A 77 -5.14 5.88 -13.07
CA ARG A 77 -6.27 5.60 -13.98
C ARG A 77 -7.30 6.71 -13.93
N GLN A 78 -7.98 6.95 -15.06
CA GLN A 78 -8.92 8.06 -15.20
C GLN A 78 -10.12 7.95 -14.25
N ASP A 79 -10.54 6.74 -13.92
CA ASP A 79 -11.70 6.48 -13.07
C ASP A 79 -11.46 6.86 -11.59
N HIS A 80 -10.20 6.84 -11.14
CA HIS A 80 -9.78 7.38 -9.84
C HIS A 80 -9.73 8.92 -9.81
N LYS A 81 -9.59 9.57 -10.97
CA LYS A 81 -9.44 11.04 -11.10
C LYS A 81 -10.77 11.78 -11.30
N ARG A 82 -11.89 11.06 -11.37
CA ARG A 82 -13.22 11.66 -11.62
C ARG A 82 -13.66 12.52 -10.43
N THR A 83 -14.23 13.68 -10.71
CA THR A 83 -14.81 14.56 -9.68
C THR A 83 -16.06 13.95 -9.06
N LEU A 84 -16.86 13.24 -9.85
CA LEU A 84 -18.10 12.60 -9.41
C LEU A 84 -17.92 11.09 -9.35
N ASN A 85 -18.21 10.50 -8.19
CA ASN A 85 -18.14 9.06 -7.92
C ASN A 85 -16.84 8.41 -8.42
N PRO A 86 -15.65 8.87 -7.96
CA PRO A 86 -14.40 8.21 -8.30
C PRO A 86 -14.40 6.77 -7.82
N THR A 87 -13.77 5.88 -8.58
CA THR A 87 -13.57 4.50 -8.14
C THR A 87 -12.65 4.51 -6.93
N PRO A 88 -12.97 3.83 -5.81
CA PRO A 88 -12.06 3.69 -4.69
C PRO A 88 -10.72 3.08 -5.12
N TYR A 89 -9.62 3.69 -4.71
CA TYR A 89 -8.29 3.12 -4.93
C TYR A 89 -8.06 1.94 -3.99
N LYS A 90 -7.41 0.89 -4.49
CA LYS A 90 -7.21 -0.34 -3.73
C LYS A 90 -6.02 -0.17 -2.79
N VAL A 91 -6.26 -0.38 -1.50
CA VAL A 91 -5.21 -0.57 -0.49
C VAL A 91 -5.38 -1.98 0.07
N ALA A 92 -4.30 -2.76 0.02
CA ALA A 92 -4.25 -4.11 0.54
C ALA A 92 -3.14 -4.25 1.58
N VAL A 93 -3.22 -5.34 2.33
CA VAL A 93 -2.17 -5.80 3.24
C VAL A 93 -1.55 -7.08 2.67
N SER A 94 -0.28 -7.31 2.99
CA SER A 94 0.37 -8.59 2.73
C SER A 94 -0.27 -9.71 3.54
N ASP A 95 0.04 -10.95 3.17
CA ASP A 95 -0.44 -12.11 3.92
C ASP A 95 0.06 -12.12 5.37
N ASN A 96 1.32 -11.75 5.59
CA ASN A 96 1.89 -11.68 6.94
C ASN A 96 1.21 -10.60 7.79
N LEU A 97 1.09 -9.38 7.26
CA LEU A 97 0.40 -8.29 7.97
C LEU A 97 -1.08 -8.61 8.23
N TYR A 98 -1.76 -9.26 7.28
CA TYR A 98 -3.13 -9.72 7.46
C TYR A 98 -3.26 -10.65 8.66
N ASN A 99 -2.43 -11.70 8.72
CA ASN A 99 -2.47 -12.69 9.80
C ASN A 99 -2.15 -12.03 11.14
N PHE A 100 -1.14 -11.17 11.19
CA PHE A 100 -0.79 -10.40 12.39
C PHE A 100 -1.95 -9.56 12.93
N ILE A 101 -2.67 -8.84 12.06
CA ILE A 101 -3.84 -8.05 12.47
C ILE A 101 -4.97 -8.94 12.98
N HIS A 102 -5.23 -10.07 12.32
CA HIS A 102 -6.29 -10.99 12.73
C HIS A 102 -5.97 -11.68 14.06
N ASP A 103 -4.72 -12.07 14.28
CA ASP A 103 -4.27 -12.66 15.54
C ASP A 103 -4.47 -11.67 16.69
N LEU A 104 -4.07 -10.40 16.50
CA LEU A 104 -4.32 -9.35 17.49
C LEU A 104 -5.80 -9.13 17.74
N TRP A 105 -6.63 -9.14 16.69
CA TRP A 105 -8.07 -8.98 16.86
C TRP A 105 -8.65 -10.13 17.68
N LEU A 106 -8.35 -11.38 17.34
CA LEU A 106 -8.86 -12.55 18.07
C LEU A 106 -8.42 -12.55 19.54
N GLN A 107 -7.18 -12.13 19.83
CA GLN A 107 -6.67 -12.02 21.20
C GLN A 107 -7.39 -10.96 22.04
N ASN A 108 -7.91 -9.92 21.42
CA ASN A 108 -8.57 -8.79 22.11
C ASN A 108 -10.10 -8.83 21.96
N ALA A 109 -10.65 -9.79 21.21
CA ALA A 109 -12.08 -9.94 21.05
C ALA A 109 -12.70 -10.39 22.38
N PRO A 110 -13.75 -9.72 22.87
CA PRO A 110 -14.43 -10.13 24.09
C PRO A 110 -14.99 -11.54 23.91
N ILE A 111 -14.78 -12.39 24.91
CA ILE A 111 -15.33 -13.74 24.94
C ILE A 111 -16.78 -13.63 25.42
N GLY A 112 -17.73 -14.02 24.57
CA GLY A 112 -19.13 -14.13 24.97
C GLY A 112 -19.35 -15.39 25.80
N GLU A 113 -20.06 -15.27 26.91
CA GLU A 113 -20.61 -16.42 27.63
C GLU A 113 -21.99 -16.77 27.06
N LEU A 114 -22.23 -18.05 26.80
CA LEU A 114 -23.54 -18.55 26.42
C LEU A 114 -24.30 -18.93 27.71
N SER A 115 -25.43 -18.27 27.96
CA SER A 115 -26.38 -18.59 29.04
C SER A 115 -27.54 -19.44 28.54
#